data_AF-A0A812XUW2-F1
#
_entry.id   AF-A0A812XUW2-F1
#
_cell.length_a   1.000
_cell.length_b   1.000
_cell.length_c   1.000
_cell.angle_alpha   90.00
_cell.angle_beta   90.00
_cell.angle_gamma   90.00
#
_symmetry.space_group_name_H-M   'P 1'
#
loop_
_entity.id
_entity.type
_entity.pdbx_description
1 polymer ?
#
loop_
_entity_poly.entity_id
_entity_poly.type
_entity_poly.pdbx_seq_one_letter_code
_entity_poly.pdbx_strand_id
1 'polypeptide(L)'
;MEVVAKDLEQPMQSVRSDLIDRYVGLRGSIVRAANIAPLITEVCFTCSRCGTEVQTAAAEGRFEYPSGCPKKCRFARFTANKDKCQAIDWQRIRLQEDFSELVASGAPQRRMPRTLDC
;
A
#
# COMPACT_ATOMS: atom_id res chain seq x y z
N MET A 1 -17.10 -13.60 11.37
CA MET A 1 -16.11 -13.36 10.32
C MET A 1 -14.73 -13.68 10.91
N GLU A 2 -14.26 -14.92 10.78
CA GLU A 2 -12.83 -15.20 10.89
C GLU A 2 -12.24 -14.88 9.51
N VAL A 3 -11.54 -13.75 9.38
CA VAL A 3 -11.06 -13.23 8.08
C VAL A 3 -9.64 -13.72 7.75
N VAL A 4 -8.97 -14.39 8.69
CA VAL A 4 -7.61 -14.86 8.52
C VAL A 4 -7.58 -16.36 8.74
N ALA A 5 -7.09 -17.10 7.74
CA ALA A 5 -6.80 -18.51 7.89
C ALA A 5 -5.74 -18.66 9.00
N LYS A 6 -6.06 -19.38 10.09
CA LYS A 6 -5.22 -19.48 11.31
C LYS A 6 -3.79 -19.92 11.03
N ASP A 7 -3.57 -20.63 9.93
CA ASP A 7 -2.29 -21.10 9.43
C ASP A 7 -1.36 -19.98 8.91
N LEU A 8 -1.89 -18.78 8.62
CA LEU A 8 -1.10 -17.64 8.13
C LEU A 8 -0.71 -16.66 9.23
N GLU A 9 -1.21 -16.84 10.46
CA GLU A 9 -0.95 -15.94 11.59
C GLU A 9 0.52 -16.01 12.02
N GLN A 10 1.20 -14.87 12.00
CA GLN A 10 2.58 -14.71 12.44
C GLN A 10 2.63 -13.79 13.66
N PRO A 11 3.30 -14.20 14.75
CA PRO A 11 3.62 -13.29 15.83
C PRO A 11 4.38 -12.08 15.26
N MET A 12 4.03 -10.85 15.64
CA MET A 12 4.71 -9.65 15.14
C MET A 12 6.24 -9.69 15.38
N GLN A 13 6.68 -10.44 16.40
CA GLN A 13 8.09 -10.68 16.70
C GLN A 13 8.81 -11.55 15.67
N SER A 14 8.12 -12.43 14.95
CA SER A 14 8.70 -13.30 13.92
C SER A 14 8.81 -12.62 12.56
N VAL A 15 8.21 -11.43 12.38
CA VAL A 15 8.30 -10.68 11.13
C VAL A 15 9.75 -10.27 10.85
N ARG A 16 10.30 -10.82 9.77
CA ARG A 16 11.69 -10.68 9.33
C ARG A 16 11.75 -10.59 7.79
N SER A 17 12.93 -10.32 7.25
CA SER A 17 13.14 -10.06 5.82
C SER A 17 12.81 -11.24 4.90
N ASP A 18 12.83 -12.47 5.41
CA ASP A 18 12.41 -13.67 4.67
C ASP A 18 10.92 -13.71 4.34
N LEU A 19 10.11 -12.86 4.98
CA LEU A 19 8.67 -12.70 4.71
C LEU A 19 8.35 -11.59 3.69
N ILE A 20 9.36 -10.93 3.10
CA ILE A 20 9.12 -9.96 2.01
C ILE A 20 8.42 -10.68 0.84
N ASP A 21 7.44 -10.00 0.23
CA ASP A 21 6.59 -10.51 -0.85
C ASP A 21 5.77 -11.77 -0.51
N ARG A 22 5.54 -12.04 0.79
CA ARG A 22 4.67 -13.12 1.27
C ARG A 22 3.40 -12.60 1.91
N TYR A 23 2.32 -13.37 1.77
CA TYR A 23 1.08 -13.09 2.48
C TYR A 23 1.17 -13.61 3.92
N VAL A 24 0.95 -12.72 4.89
CA VAL A 24 1.01 -13.04 6.33
C VAL A 24 -0.17 -12.43 7.06
N GLY A 25 -0.68 -13.14 8.07
CA GLY A 25 -1.67 -12.64 9.01
C GLY A 25 -0.96 -12.03 10.23
N LEU A 26 -1.37 -10.84 10.65
CA LEU A 26 -0.88 -10.19 11.86
C LEU A 26 -2.06 -9.85 12.78
N ARG A 27 -1.83 -10.01 14.09
CA ARG A 27 -2.78 -9.64 15.13
C ARG A 27 -2.17 -8.58 16.05
N GLY A 28 -2.98 -7.60 16.43
CA GLY A 28 -2.54 -6.53 17.31
C GLY A 28 -3.60 -5.47 17.56
N SER A 29 -3.28 -4.51 18.43
CA SER A 29 -4.12 -3.34 18.72
C SER A 29 -3.77 -2.18 17.80
N ILE A 30 -4.78 -1.52 17.23
CA ILE A 30 -4.56 -0.29 16.43
C ILE A 30 -4.30 0.86 17.40
N VAL A 31 -3.12 1.46 17.33
CA VAL A 31 -2.72 2.61 18.18
C VAL A 31 -2.77 3.95 17.46
N ARG A 32 -2.75 3.94 16.13
CA ARG A 32 -2.90 5.14 15.30
C ARG A 32 -3.52 4.76 13.97
N ALA A 33 -4.44 5.59 13.49
CA ALA A 33 -4.92 5.57 12.13
C ALA A 33 -4.65 6.94 11.50
N ALA A 34 -4.04 6.97 10.32
CA ALA A 34 -3.93 8.19 9.53
C ALA A 34 -5.29 8.58 8.96
N ASN A 35 -5.43 9.81 8.49
CA ASN A 35 -6.59 10.17 7.69
C ASN A 35 -6.59 9.35 6.40
N ILE A 36 -7.78 9.02 5.91
CA ILE A 36 -7.94 8.39 4.60
C ILE A 36 -7.49 9.40 3.54
N ALA A 37 -6.66 8.93 2.61
CA ALA A 37 -6.17 9.70 1.48
C ALA A 37 -6.33 8.89 0.18
N PRO A 38 -6.62 9.53 -0.95
CA PRO A 38 -6.72 8.81 -2.23
C PRO A 38 -5.35 8.31 -2.70
N LEU A 39 -5.26 7.03 -3.02
CA LEU A 39 -4.12 6.40 -3.68
C LEU A 39 -4.44 6.17 -5.15
N ILE A 40 -3.66 6.79 -6.03
CA ILE A 40 -3.84 6.62 -7.48
C ILE A 40 -3.41 5.21 -7.89
N THR A 41 -4.32 4.49 -8.56
CA THR A 41 -4.10 3.15 -9.13
C THR A 41 -3.95 3.19 -10.65
N GLU A 42 -4.53 4.20 -11.30
CA GLU A 42 -4.42 4.42 -12.74
C GLU A 42 -4.32 5.91 -13.03
N VAL A 43 -3.31 6.31 -13.80
CA VAL A 43 -3.11 7.69 -14.25
C VAL A 43 -3.60 7.82 -15.68
N CYS A 44 -4.45 8.81 -15.92
CA CYS A 44 -4.86 9.20 -17.26
C CYS A 44 -4.00 10.37 -17.76
N PHE A 45 -3.30 10.18 -18.87
CA PHE A 45 -2.51 11.20 -19.54
C PHE A 45 -3.18 11.69 -20.80
N THR A 46 -3.18 12.99 -21.02
CA THR A 46 -3.64 13.59 -22.28
C THR A 46 -2.44 14.09 -23.07
N CYS A 47 -2.33 13.67 -24.34
CA CYS A 47 -1.32 14.18 -25.25
C CYS A 47 -1.61 15.64 -25.60
N SER A 48 -0.70 16.56 -25.28
CA SER A 48 -0.88 18.00 -25.51
C SER A 48 -0.95 18.38 -27.00
N ARG A 49 -0.59 17.47 -27.91
CA ARG A 49 -0.55 17.73 -29.37
C ARG A 49 -1.84 17.33 -30.08
N CYS A 50 -2.41 16.18 -29.72
CA CYS A 50 -3.55 15.60 -30.44
C CYS A 50 -4.75 15.26 -29.55
N GLY A 51 -4.66 15.55 -28.25
CA GLY A 51 -5.72 15.30 -27.27
C GLY A 51 -5.96 13.82 -26.96
N THR A 52 -5.15 12.89 -27.49
CA THR A 52 -5.34 11.45 -27.23
C THR A 52 -5.05 11.13 -25.78
N GLU A 53 -5.95 10.39 -25.16
CA GLU A 53 -5.80 9.93 -23.78
C GLU A 53 -5.09 8.57 -23.72
N VAL A 54 -4.26 8.41 -22.71
CA VAL A 54 -3.48 7.20 -22.46
C VAL A 54 -3.55 6.89 -20.98
N GLN A 55 -4.02 5.70 -20.63
CA GLN A 55 -4.04 5.22 -19.25
C GLN A 55 -2.79 4.39 -18.95
N THR A 56 -2.23 4.57 -17.75
CA THR A 56 -1.08 3.82 -17.25
C THR A 56 -1.34 3.39 -15.81
N ALA A 57 -1.04 2.13 -15.49
CA ALA A 57 -1.12 1.64 -14.12
C ALA A 57 -0.12 2.39 -13.22
N ALA A 58 -0.55 2.71 -12.01
CA ALA A 58 0.28 3.25 -10.95
C ALA A 58 0.51 2.18 -9.87
N ALA A 59 1.76 1.96 -9.50
CA ALA A 59 2.15 1.05 -8.43
C ALA A 59 2.48 1.88 -7.19
N GLU A 60 1.74 1.68 -6.09
CA GLU A 60 1.94 2.39 -4.82
C GLU A 60 1.95 3.93 -4.99
N GLY A 61 1.07 4.44 -5.85
CA GLY A 61 0.97 5.89 -6.14
C GLY A 61 2.11 6.44 -7.00
N ARG A 62 3.03 5.60 -7.48
CA ARG A 62 4.08 5.97 -8.44
C ARG A 62 3.64 5.59 -9.85
N PHE A 63 4.01 6.43 -10.81
CA PHE A 63 3.68 6.24 -12.21
C PHE A 63 4.81 6.73 -13.10
N GLU A 64 4.81 6.25 -14.34
CA GLU A 64 5.71 6.70 -15.39
C GLU A 64 4.91 7.36 -16.51
N TYR A 65 5.52 8.32 -17.20
CA TYR A 65 4.90 8.93 -18.36
C TYR A 65 4.87 7.94 -19.54
N PRO A 66 3.84 7.99 -20.41
CA PRO A 66 3.78 7.14 -21.59
C PRO A 66 5.00 7.35 -22.48
N SER A 67 5.62 6.26 -22.93
CA SER A 67 6.80 6.28 -23.80
C SER A 67 6.54 6.89 -25.18
N GLY A 68 5.28 6.91 -25.63
CA GLY A 68 4.89 7.48 -26.90
C GLY A 68 3.39 7.68 -27.01
N CYS A 69 3.00 8.55 -27.94
CA CYS A 69 1.58 8.78 -28.23
C CYS A 69 1.06 7.65 -29.13
N PRO A 70 -0.09 7.04 -28.84
CA PRO A 70 -0.70 6.01 -29.69
C PRO A 70 -0.91 6.49 -31.14
N LYS A 71 -1.26 7.76 -31.32
CA LYS A 71 -1.34 8.42 -32.64
C LYS A 71 0.01 8.78 -33.28
N LYS A 72 1.14 8.30 -32.74
CA LYS A 72 2.52 8.52 -33.23
C LYS A 72 2.87 10.00 -33.45
N CYS A 73 2.42 10.87 -32.55
CA CYS A 73 2.81 12.28 -32.54
C CYS A 73 4.32 12.42 -32.28
N ARG A 74 5.04 13.09 -33.19
CA ARG A 74 6.45 13.44 -32.98
C ARG A 74 6.59 14.41 -31.80
N PHE A 75 7.53 14.14 -30.90
CA PHE A 75 7.77 14.92 -29.67
C PHE A 75 6.51 15.12 -28.81
N ALA A 76 5.70 14.06 -28.66
CA ALA A 76 4.52 14.10 -27.83
C ALA A 76 4.88 14.50 -26.38
N ARG A 77 4.15 15.49 -25.85
CA ARG A 77 4.13 15.84 -24.43
C ARG A 77 2.83 15.34 -23.83
N PHE A 78 2.89 14.94 -22.57
CA PHE A 78 1.76 14.39 -21.84
C PHE A 78 1.52 15.21 -20.58
N THR A 79 0.25 15.48 -20.31
CA THR A 79 -0.20 16.11 -19.07
C THR A 79 -1.12 15.14 -18.36
N ALA A 80 -0.90 14.90 -17.07
CA ALA A 80 -1.81 14.07 -16.27
C ALA A 80 -3.15 14.77 -16.09
N ASN A 81 -4.24 14.09 -16.42
CA ASN A 81 -5.61 14.55 -16.22
C ASN A 81 -6.13 13.99 -14.89
N LYS A 82 -6.05 14.79 -13.83
CA LYS A 82 -6.41 14.39 -12.46
C LYS A 82 -7.86 13.94 -12.32
N ASP A 83 -8.77 14.54 -13.08
CA ASP A 83 -10.21 14.26 -13.00
C ASP A 83 -10.56 12.89 -13.60
N LYS A 84 -9.66 12.31 -14.41
CA LYS A 84 -9.83 11.01 -15.07
C LYS A 84 -8.93 9.92 -14.51
N CYS A 85 -8.13 10.21 -13.48
CA CYS A 85 -7.35 9.19 -12.79
C CYS A 85 -8.28 8.31 -11.94
N GLN A 86 -7.95 7.03 -11.82
CA GLN A 86 -8.60 6.16 -10.85
C GLN A 86 -7.83 6.17 -9.54
N ALA A 87 -8.57 6.25 -8.43
CA ALA A 87 -8.03 6.23 -7.10
C ALA A 87 -8.85 5.29 -6.22
N ILE A 88 -8.18 4.72 -5.23
CA ILE A 88 -8.82 3.99 -4.13
C ILE A 88 -8.54 4.71 -2.82
N ASP A 89 -9.40 4.50 -1.83
CA ASP A 89 -9.15 4.98 -0.48
C ASP A 89 -7.98 4.21 0.14
N TRP A 90 -6.97 4.94 0.59
CA TRP A 90 -5.81 4.38 1.28
C TRP A 90 -5.68 4.99 2.66
N GLN A 91 -5.32 4.15 3.62
CA GLN A 91 -5.15 4.55 5.00
C GLN A 91 -4.00 3.77 5.63
N ARG A 92 -3.03 4.51 6.19
CA ARG A 92 -1.97 3.91 7.00
C ARG A 92 -2.44 3.72 8.43
N ILE A 93 -2.22 2.54 8.99
CA ILE A 93 -2.49 2.23 10.39
C ILE A 93 -1.20 1.80 11.10
N ARG A 94 -1.13 2.05 12.41
CA ARG A 94 -0.07 1.52 13.27
C ARG A 94 -0.67 0.46 14.17
N LEU A 95 -0.17 -0.76 14.03
CA LEU A 95 -0.51 -1.91 14.87
C LEU A 95 0.54 -2.09 15.96
N GLN A 96 0.10 -2.43 17.16
CA GLN A 96 0.94 -2.78 18.31
C GLN A 96 0.70 -4.25 18.70
N GLU A 97 1.76 -4.94 19.11
CA GLU A 97 1.69 -6.30 19.68
C GLU A 97 0.66 -6.40 20.81
N ASP A 98 -0.08 -7.51 20.86
CA ASP A 98 -0.99 -7.79 21.96
C ASP A 98 -0.20 -8.15 23.24
N PHE A 99 -0.56 -7.50 24.35
CA PHE A 99 0.10 -7.74 25.64
C PHE A 99 -0.12 -9.16 26.17
N SER A 100 -1.24 -9.79 25.85
CA SER A 100 -1.55 -11.15 26.28
C SER A 100 -0.58 -12.16 25.66
N GLU A 101 -0.22 -11.96 24.39
CA GLU A 101 0.78 -12.78 23.68
C GLU A 101 2.20 -12.54 24.20
N LEU A 102 2.52 -11.29 24.59
CA LEU A 102 3.81 -10.96 25.22
C LEU A 102 4.01 -11.70 26.55
N VAL A 103 2.96 -11.77 27.37
CA VAL A 103 3.02 -12.46 28.67
C VAL A 103 3.04 -13.99 28.47
N ALA A 104 2.26 -14.51 27.52
CA ALA A 104 2.19 -15.95 27.23
C ALA A 104 3.48 -16.52 26.62
N SER A 105 4.24 -15.71 25.86
CA SER A 105 5.49 -16.12 25.22
C SER A 105 6.71 -16.19 26.16
N GLY A 106 6.54 -15.93 27.46
CA GLY A 106 7.65 -15.94 28.42
C GLY A 106 8.65 -14.80 28.21
N ALA A 107 8.26 -13.75 27.47
CA ALA A 107 9.09 -12.58 27.27
C ALA A 107 9.39 -11.90 28.62
N PRO A 108 10.58 -11.31 28.81
CA PRO A 108 10.91 -10.63 30.06
C PRO A 108 9.88 -9.53 30.32
N GLN A 109 9.35 -9.48 31.56
CA GLN A 109 8.30 -8.55 32.03
C GLN A 109 8.53 -7.04 31.73
N ARG A 110 9.72 -6.67 31.22
CA ARG A 110 10.12 -5.29 30.89
C ARG A 110 10.25 -5.01 29.38
N ARG A 111 9.88 -5.94 28.50
CA ARG A 111 9.97 -5.71 27.05
C ARG A 111 8.85 -4.75 26.59
N MET A 112 9.23 -3.67 25.93
CA MET A 112 8.27 -2.79 25.26
C MET A 112 7.64 -3.52 24.05
N PRO A 113 6.31 -3.47 23.88
CA PRO A 113 5.64 -4.04 22.72
C PRO A 113 6.14 -3.39 21.42
N ARG A 114 6.30 -4.19 20.36
CA ARG A 114 6.66 -3.66 19.04
C ARG A 114 5.45 -3.02 18.38
N THR A 115 5.75 -2.15 17.42
CA THR A 115 4.74 -1.57 16.53
C THR A 115 5.16 -1.78 15.07
N LEU A 116 4.16 -1.97 14.21
CA LEU A 116 4.31 -2.03 12.77
C LEU A 116 3.39 -1.00 12.12
N ASP A 117 3.88 -0.37 11.06
CA ASP A 117 3.06 0.47 10.20
C ASP A 117 2.58 -0.38 9.02
N CYS A 118 1.27 -0.37 8.78
CA CYS A 118 0.59 -1.09 7.71
C CYS A 118 -0.15 -0.11 6.81
#